data_AF-A0A5B6WWL4-F1
#
_entry.id   AF-A0A5B6WWL4-F1
#
_cell.length_a   1.000
_cell.length_b   1.000
_cell.length_c   1.000
_cell.angle_alpha   90.00
_cell.angle_beta   90.00
_cell.angle_gamma   90.00
#
_symmetry.space_group_name_H-M   'P 1'
#
loop_
_entity.id
_entity.type
_entity.pdbx_description
1 polymer ?
#
loop_
_entity_poly.entity_id
_entity_poly.type
_entity_poly.pdbx_seq_one_letter_code
_entity_poly.pdbx_strand_id
1 'polypeptide(L)'
;MQNQEQGKKNMFDITFDNDTKELKIPTLKVGDSTEREFRNFIWSTNTFICKLINTGKDVELLHKSGITNNLLGNDETVTKMFNKLGDSIYYSPKYFYYKDMADQVNKHCQKKWNIWKAKLKKDYFNTPWLPISFLVALLLLMLTILQTIFPLLSYYQQRQ
;
A
#
# COMPACT_ATOMS: atom_id res chain seq x y z
N MET A 1 16.49 -33.61 -20.72
CA MET A 1 17.55 -32.82 -20.08
C MET A 1 16.88 -31.92 -19.06
N GLN A 2 17.17 -32.19 -17.79
CA GLN A 2 16.54 -31.56 -16.63
C GLN A 2 17.02 -30.10 -16.45
N ASN A 3 16.07 -29.26 -16.03
CA ASN A 3 16.20 -28.03 -15.25
C ASN A 3 17.60 -27.47 -15.01
N GLN A 4 17.84 -26.27 -15.56
CA GLN A 4 18.69 -25.28 -14.90
C GLN A 4 17.86 -24.01 -14.65
N GLU A 5 16.98 -24.11 -13.65
CA GLU A 5 16.67 -22.98 -12.78
C GLU A 5 17.94 -22.65 -11.99
N GLN A 6 18.61 -21.59 -12.39
CA GLN A 6 19.25 -20.69 -11.42
C GLN A 6 19.07 -19.28 -11.98
N GLY A 7 17.84 -18.80 -11.83
CA GLY A 7 17.52 -17.39 -12.00
C GLY A 7 18.47 -16.60 -11.11
N LYS A 8 19.40 -15.88 -11.73
CA LYS A 8 20.30 -14.95 -11.07
C LYS A 8 19.40 -13.94 -10.35
N LYS A 9 19.18 -14.14 -9.04
CA LYS A 9 18.31 -13.29 -8.23
C LYS A 9 18.90 -11.90 -8.24
N ASN A 10 18.42 -11.05 -9.14
CA ASN A 10 18.92 -9.69 -9.28
C ASN A 10 18.59 -8.95 -7.99
N MET A 11 19.55 -8.16 -7.51
CA MET A 11 19.45 -7.36 -6.29
C MET A 11 18.22 -6.43 -6.27
N PHE A 12 17.64 -6.17 -7.45
CA PHE A 12 16.49 -5.30 -7.68
C PHE A 12 15.29 -6.01 -8.30
N ASP A 13 15.17 -7.34 -8.13
CA ASP A 13 14.06 -8.08 -8.74
C ASP A 13 12.74 -7.80 -8.02
N ILE A 14 11.84 -7.10 -8.72
CA ILE A 14 10.52 -6.74 -8.22
C ILE A 14 9.51 -7.70 -8.83
N THR A 15 8.68 -8.31 -7.98
CA THR A 15 7.69 -9.31 -8.42
C THR A 15 6.32 -8.97 -7.89
N PHE A 16 5.29 -9.25 -8.69
CA PHE A 16 3.90 -9.15 -8.29
C PHE A 16 3.29 -10.54 -8.32
N ASP A 17 2.88 -11.03 -7.17
CA ASP A 17 2.24 -12.32 -7.01
C ASP A 17 0.75 -12.19 -7.34
N ASN A 18 0.32 -12.91 -8.37
CA ASN A 18 -1.06 -12.83 -8.84
C ASN A 18 -2.06 -13.58 -7.95
N ASP A 19 -1.62 -14.49 -7.10
CA ASP A 19 -2.53 -15.25 -6.24
C ASP A 19 -2.74 -14.48 -4.93
N THR A 20 -1.65 -14.05 -4.31
CA THR A 20 -1.69 -13.28 -3.05
C THR A 20 -2.01 -11.80 -3.26
N LYS A 21 -1.84 -11.29 -4.49
CA LYS A 21 -1.93 -9.85 -4.84
C LYS A 21 -0.91 -8.99 -4.10
N GLU A 22 0.25 -9.56 -3.79
CA GLU A 22 1.34 -8.90 -3.09
C GLU A 22 2.41 -8.42 -4.07
N LEU A 23 2.85 -7.18 -3.90
CA LEU A 23 4.01 -6.62 -4.59
C LEU A 23 5.24 -6.79 -3.68
N LYS A 24 6.20 -7.61 -4.10
CA LYS A 24 7.44 -7.87 -3.38
C LYS A 24 8.56 -7.03 -4.00
N ILE A 25 9.09 -6.11 -3.20
CA ILE A 25 10.20 -5.23 -3.56
C ILE A 25 11.37 -5.58 -2.61
N PRO A 26 12.59 -5.78 -3.12
CA PRO A 26 13.74 -6.04 -2.27
C PRO A 26 14.09 -4.81 -1.42
N THR A 27 14.66 -5.04 -0.23
CA THR A 27 15.07 -3.95 0.65
C THR A 27 16.23 -3.15 0.02
N LEU A 28 15.99 -1.86 -0.17
CA LEU A 28 16.93 -0.89 -0.71
C LEU A 28 17.60 -0.15 0.44
N LYS A 29 18.93 -0.23 0.52
CA LYS A 29 19.71 0.61 1.42
C LYS A 29 20.02 1.92 0.70
N VAL A 30 19.52 3.04 1.22
CA VAL A 30 19.71 4.36 0.60
C VAL A 30 20.68 5.17 1.45
N GLY A 31 21.90 5.34 0.94
CA GLY A 31 22.99 6.12 1.53
C GLY A 31 23.73 6.93 0.45
N ASP A 32 24.86 7.53 0.81
CA ASP A 32 25.58 8.46 -0.05
C ASP A 32 26.10 7.85 -1.37
N SER A 33 26.45 6.56 -1.37
CA SER A 33 26.90 5.85 -2.59
C SER A 33 25.74 5.44 -3.50
N THR A 34 24.51 5.43 -3.00
CA THR A 34 23.34 4.88 -3.68
C THR A 34 23.02 5.65 -4.96
N GLU A 35 23.21 6.97 -5.02
CA GLU A 35 22.98 7.74 -6.27
C GLU A 35 23.91 7.25 -7.39
N ARG A 36 25.17 6.97 -7.06
CA ARG A 36 26.16 6.48 -8.05
C ARG A 36 25.85 5.04 -8.46
N GLU A 37 25.51 4.19 -7.49
CA GLU A 37 25.14 2.80 -7.75
C GLU A 37 23.90 2.70 -8.64
N PHE A 38 22.86 3.49 -8.36
CA PHE A 38 21.65 3.52 -9.17
C PHE A 38 21.86 4.18 -10.54
N ARG A 39 22.76 5.17 -10.68
CA ARG A 39 23.11 5.70 -12.01
C ARG A 39 23.86 4.67 -12.85
N ASN A 40 24.68 3.83 -12.23
CA ASN A 40 25.44 2.79 -12.90
C ASN A 40 24.62 1.52 -13.17
N PHE A 41 23.66 1.21 -12.29
CA PHE A 41 22.77 0.05 -12.46
C PHE A 41 21.64 0.38 -13.44
N ILE A 42 21.32 -0.59 -14.28
CA ILE A 42 20.58 -0.44 -15.53
C ILE A 42 19.26 0.35 -15.36
N TRP A 43 19.18 1.45 -16.10
CA TRP A 43 18.06 2.34 -16.44
C TRP A 43 16.62 1.81 -16.28
N SER A 44 16.38 0.53 -16.55
CA SER A 44 15.05 -0.07 -16.62
C SER A 44 14.49 -0.57 -15.27
N THR A 45 15.33 -0.85 -14.28
CA THR A 45 14.86 -1.31 -12.95
C THR A 45 14.58 -0.13 -12.02
N ASN A 46 15.45 0.88 -12.09
CA ASN A 46 15.35 2.10 -11.28
C ASN A 46 14.11 2.93 -11.63
N THR A 47 13.62 2.84 -12.87
CA THR A 47 12.43 3.56 -13.32
C THR A 47 11.15 3.15 -12.60
N PHE A 48 11.05 1.89 -12.12
CA PHE A 48 9.90 1.50 -11.30
C PHE A 48 9.95 2.15 -9.92
N ILE A 49 11.12 2.08 -9.28
CA ILE A 49 11.33 2.57 -7.91
C ILE A 49 11.21 4.10 -7.87
N CYS A 50 11.77 4.80 -8.87
CA CYS A 50 11.59 6.25 -9.01
C CYS A 50 10.13 6.66 -9.19
N LYS A 51 9.26 5.80 -9.76
CA LYS A 51 7.81 6.07 -9.85
C LYS A 51 7.06 5.79 -8.56
N LEU A 52 7.54 4.84 -7.76
CA LEU A 52 6.96 4.54 -6.46
C LEU A 52 7.28 5.64 -5.45
N ILE A 53 8.48 6.20 -5.51
CA ILE A 53 8.96 7.24 -4.60
C ILE A 53 8.83 8.61 -5.27
N ASN A 54 7.73 9.30 -5.02
CA ASN A 54 7.50 10.65 -5.55
C ASN A 54 7.47 11.72 -4.44
N THR A 55 7.02 11.33 -3.24
CA THR A 55 6.86 12.20 -2.08
C THR A 55 7.54 11.61 -0.84
N GLY A 56 7.80 12.45 0.17
CA GLY A 56 8.33 11.97 1.46
C GLY A 56 7.41 10.95 2.14
N LYS A 57 6.09 11.02 1.92
CA LYS A 57 5.13 10.03 2.44
C LYS A 57 5.32 8.65 1.81
N ASP A 58 5.73 8.60 0.55
CA ASP A 58 6.02 7.34 -0.14
C ASP A 58 7.28 6.71 0.45
N VAL A 59 8.31 7.52 0.75
CA VAL A 59 9.52 7.07 1.46
C VAL A 59 9.16 6.55 2.84
N GLU A 60 8.38 7.30 3.62
CA GLU A 60 7.95 6.90 4.96
C GLU A 60 7.19 5.56 4.94
N LEU A 61 6.29 5.37 3.96
CA LEU A 61 5.51 4.14 3.80
C LEU A 61 6.41 2.96 3.45
N LEU A 62 7.35 3.12 2.51
CA LEU A 62 8.29 2.08 2.13
C LEU A 62 9.27 1.76 3.27
N HIS A 63 9.68 2.76 4.05
CA HIS A 63 10.53 2.60 5.22
C HIS A 63 9.81 1.78 6.30
N LYS A 64 8.56 2.13 6.63
CA LYS A 64 7.71 1.36 7.56
C LYS A 64 7.47 -0.08 7.08
N SER A 65 7.49 -0.30 5.77
CA SER A 65 7.33 -1.62 5.15
C SER A 65 8.64 -2.40 5.04
N GLY A 66 9.77 -1.85 5.52
CA GLY A 66 11.10 -2.48 5.45
C GLY A 66 11.69 -2.54 4.04
N ILE A 67 11.09 -1.83 3.08
CA ILE A 67 11.50 -1.80 1.67
C ILE A 67 12.60 -0.77 1.46
N THR A 68 12.58 0.35 2.19
CA THR A 68 13.70 1.30 2.18
C THR A 68 14.32 1.37 3.56
N ASN A 69 15.65 1.38 3.62
CA ASN A 69 16.38 1.70 4.83
C ASN A 69 17.09 3.04 4.61
N ASN A 70 16.56 4.10 5.23
CA ASN A 70 17.05 5.45 5.06
C ASN A 70 18.31 5.67 5.92
N LEU A 71 19.47 5.68 5.27
CA LEU A 71 20.76 5.99 5.91
C LEU A 71 21.16 7.47 5.72
N LEU A 72 20.35 8.25 4.98
CA LEU A 72 20.54 9.68 4.71
C LEU A 72 19.91 10.58 5.79
N GLY A 73 19.24 10.00 6.79
CA GLY A 73 18.72 10.70 7.97
C GLY A 73 17.44 11.53 7.75
N ASN A 74 17.03 11.82 6.51
CA ASN A 74 15.79 12.53 6.20
C ASN A 74 15.10 11.96 4.96
N ASP A 75 13.80 11.70 5.06
CA ASP A 75 12.99 11.15 3.98
C ASP A 75 12.89 12.11 2.78
N GLU A 76 12.92 13.43 3.03
CA GLU A 76 12.91 14.43 1.95
C GLU A 76 14.19 14.37 1.10
N THR A 77 15.34 14.09 1.72
CA THR A 77 16.62 13.91 1.01
C THR A 77 16.56 12.69 0.10
N VAL A 78 15.98 11.59 0.58
CA VAL A 78 15.73 10.38 -0.21
C VAL A 78 14.82 10.69 -1.40
N THR A 79 13.69 11.38 -1.18
CA THR A 79 12.78 11.78 -2.26
C THR A 79 13.49 12.63 -3.31
N LYS A 80 14.26 13.64 -2.89
CA LYS A 80 15.01 14.52 -3.83
C LYS A 80 15.98 13.74 -4.69
N MET A 81 16.69 12.77 -4.10
CA MET A 81 17.61 11.91 -4.84
C MET A 81 16.89 11.06 -5.89
N PHE A 82 15.78 10.40 -5.53
CA PHE A 82 15.01 9.58 -6.48
C PHE A 82 14.32 10.42 -7.56
N ASN A 83 13.80 11.60 -7.24
CA ASN A 83 13.22 12.51 -8.24
C ASN A 83 14.29 12.98 -9.25
N LYS A 84 15.46 13.41 -8.76
CA LYS A 84 16.60 13.79 -9.62
C LYS A 84 17.08 12.62 -10.49
N LEU A 85 17.05 11.39 -9.96
CA LEU A 85 17.38 10.20 -10.71
C LEU A 85 16.32 9.93 -11.80
N GLY A 86 15.04 10.03 -11.46
CA GLY A 86 13.92 9.88 -12.38
C GLY A 86 13.93 10.90 -13.53
N ASP A 87 14.22 12.17 -13.24
CA ASP A 87 14.34 13.23 -14.25
C ASP A 87 15.47 12.97 -15.25
N SER A 88 16.55 12.34 -14.80
CA SER A 88 17.67 11.95 -15.67
C SER A 88 17.38 10.71 -16.52
N ILE A 89 16.23 10.05 -16.34
CA ILE A 89 15.89 8.80 -17.00
C ILE A 89 14.77 8.98 -18.04
N TYR A 90 15.14 9.00 -19.32
CA TYR A 90 14.22 8.90 -20.46
C TYR A 90 13.86 7.44 -20.79
N TYR A 91 12.66 6.99 -20.44
CA TYR A 91 12.15 5.67 -20.83
C TYR A 91 10.84 5.80 -21.61
N SER A 92 10.64 4.92 -22.59
CA SER A 92 9.35 4.81 -23.26
C SER A 92 8.37 4.04 -22.35
N PRO A 93 7.17 4.58 -22.07
CA PRO A 93 6.12 3.83 -21.36
C PRO A 93 5.77 2.50 -22.02
N LYS A 94 6.06 2.36 -23.32
CA LYS A 94 5.80 1.16 -24.11
C LYS A 94 6.85 0.05 -23.90
N TYR A 95 8.08 0.41 -23.56
CA TYR A 95 9.23 -0.51 -23.52
C TYR A 95 9.91 -0.58 -22.14
N PHE A 96 9.19 -0.18 -21.09
CA PHE A 96 9.67 -0.28 -19.72
C PHE A 96 9.61 -1.74 -19.23
N TYR A 97 10.69 -2.20 -18.59
CA TYR A 97 10.90 -3.61 -18.23
C TYR A 97 9.79 -4.19 -17.35
N TYR A 98 9.30 -3.43 -16.36
CA TYR A 98 8.20 -3.88 -15.50
C TYR A 98 6.81 -3.44 -15.99
N LYS A 99 6.63 -3.13 -17.28
CA LYS A 99 5.35 -2.64 -17.80
C LYS A 99 4.20 -3.60 -17.50
N ASP A 100 4.32 -4.87 -17.90
CA ASP A 100 3.23 -5.83 -17.73
C ASP A 100 2.90 -6.07 -16.26
N MET A 101 3.92 -6.04 -15.39
CA MET A 101 3.72 -6.12 -13.94
C MET A 101 3.03 -4.85 -13.41
N ALA A 102 3.47 -3.67 -13.81
CA ALA A 102 2.88 -2.40 -13.41
C ALA A 102 1.41 -2.32 -13.87
N ASP A 103 1.09 -2.81 -15.07
CA ASP A 103 -0.27 -2.88 -15.58
C ASP A 103 -1.13 -3.85 -14.75
N GLN A 104 -0.58 -4.97 -14.30
CA GLN A 104 -1.28 -5.90 -13.39
C GLN A 104 -1.55 -5.28 -12.02
N VAL A 105 -0.56 -4.61 -11.44
CA VAL A 105 -0.70 -3.87 -10.17
C VAL A 105 -1.75 -2.77 -10.33
N ASN A 106 -1.67 -1.97 -11.38
CA ASN A 106 -2.63 -0.90 -11.67
C ASN A 106 -4.05 -1.46 -11.86
N LYS A 107 -4.20 -2.54 -12.63
CA LYS A 107 -5.49 -3.21 -12.82
C LYS A 107 -6.06 -3.72 -11.51
N HIS A 108 -5.23 -4.23 -10.60
CA HIS A 108 -5.67 -4.61 -9.25
C HIS A 108 -6.11 -3.37 -8.46
N CYS A 109 -5.26 -2.35 -8.36
CA CYS A 109 -5.54 -1.14 -7.58
C CYS A 109 -6.78 -0.36 -8.07
N GLN A 110 -7.03 -0.37 -9.39
CA GLN A 110 -8.18 0.32 -10.00
C GLN A 110 -9.50 -0.44 -9.91
N LYS A 111 -9.53 -1.68 -9.41
CA LYS A 111 -10.80 -2.37 -9.17
C LYS A 111 -11.61 -1.58 -8.14
N LYS A 112 -12.89 -1.30 -8.47
CA LYS A 112 -13.81 -0.55 -7.59
C LYS A 112 -13.79 -1.09 -6.16
N TRP A 113 -13.88 -2.41 -5.98
CA TRP A 113 -13.81 -3.06 -4.68
C TRP A 113 -12.54 -2.70 -3.89
N ASN A 114 -11.38 -2.69 -4.53
CA ASN A 114 -10.10 -2.38 -3.88
C ASN A 114 -9.99 -0.90 -3.52
N ILE A 115 -10.53 -0.01 -4.35
CA ILE A 115 -10.63 1.43 -4.04
C ILE A 115 -11.51 1.63 -2.80
N TRP A 116 -12.68 1.00 -2.75
CA TRP A 116 -13.59 1.08 -1.59
C TRP A 116 -12.94 0.50 -0.34
N LYS A 117 -12.28 -0.66 -0.44
CA LYS A 117 -11.54 -1.28 0.66
C LYS A 117 -10.43 -0.37 1.18
N ALA A 118 -9.67 0.28 0.30
CA ALA A 118 -8.60 1.20 0.67
C ALA A 118 -9.15 2.46 1.36
N LYS A 119 -10.23 3.06 0.83
CA LYS A 119 -10.93 4.19 1.48
C LYS A 119 -11.46 3.80 2.86
N LEU A 120 -12.15 2.68 2.95
CA LEU A 120 -12.67 2.18 4.22
C LEU A 120 -11.54 1.97 5.23
N LYS A 121 -10.41 1.37 4.82
CA LYS A 121 -9.26 1.20 5.71
C LYS A 121 -8.67 2.52 6.16
N LYS A 122 -8.48 3.46 5.22
CA LYS A 122 -7.90 4.78 5.51
C LYS A 122 -8.78 5.59 6.45
N ASP A 123 -10.09 5.60 6.25
CA ASP A 123 -10.99 6.51 6.95
C ASP A 123 -11.51 5.90 8.26
N TYR A 124 -11.76 4.57 8.29
CA TYR A 124 -12.35 3.87 9.44
C TYR A 124 -11.32 3.22 10.36
N PHE A 125 -10.23 2.62 9.85
CA PHE A 125 -9.24 1.94 10.71
C PHE A 125 -8.13 2.86 11.24
N ASN A 126 -7.87 4.00 10.60
CA ASN A 126 -6.95 5.00 11.18
C ASN A 126 -7.63 5.92 12.20
N THR A 127 -8.97 5.98 12.24
CA THR A 127 -9.74 6.83 13.14
C THR A 127 -10.62 5.96 14.04
N PRO A 128 -10.13 5.52 15.21
CA PRO A 128 -10.80 4.49 16.02
C PRO A 128 -12.20 4.90 16.53
N TRP A 129 -12.53 6.19 16.51
CA TRP A 129 -13.76 6.73 17.08
C TRP A 129 -15.03 6.39 16.30
N LEU A 130 -14.98 6.44 14.97
CA LEU A 130 -16.16 6.22 14.12
C LEU A 130 -16.83 4.84 14.29
N PRO A 131 -16.10 3.71 14.27
CA PRO A 131 -16.71 2.40 14.46
C PRO A 131 -17.24 2.19 15.88
N ILE A 132 -16.57 2.74 16.89
CA ILE A 132 -17.00 2.66 18.28
C ILE A 132 -18.32 3.41 18.47
N SER A 133 -18.43 4.63 17.95
CA SER A 133 -19.66 5.41 18.02
C SER A 133 -20.82 4.73 17.30
N PHE A 134 -20.57 4.10 16.15
CA PHE A 134 -21.59 3.32 15.44
C PHE A 134 -22.07 2.10 16.25
N LEU A 135 -21.13 1.35 16.84
CA LEU A 135 -21.42 0.21 17.71
C LEU A 135 -22.22 0.63 18.95
N VAL A 136 -21.82 1.71 19.62
CA VAL A 136 -22.53 2.25 20.78
C VAL A 136 -23.94 2.69 20.40
N ALA A 137 -24.11 3.41 19.29
CA ALA A 137 -25.43 3.82 18.80
C ALA A 137 -26.33 2.61 18.49
N LEU A 138 -25.79 1.56 17.85
CA LEU A 138 -26.52 0.33 17.56
C LEU A 138 -26.96 -0.39 18.85
N LEU A 139 -26.07 -0.49 19.84
CA LEU A 139 -26.39 -1.08 21.14
C LEU A 139 -27.48 -0.30 21.88
N LEU A 140 -27.37 1.03 21.90
CA LEU A 140 -28.38 1.91 22.50
C LEU A 140 -29.74 1.78 21.81
N LEU A 141 -29.76 1.68 20.47
CA LEU A 141 -30.99 1.46 19.71
C LEU A 141 -31.66 0.13 20.10
N MET A 142 -30.90 -0.96 20.18
CA MET A 142 -31.41 -2.28 20.60
C MET A 142 -31.95 -2.26 22.02
N LEU A 143 -31.23 -1.61 22.94
CA LEU A 143 -31.68 -1.38 24.32
C LEU A 143 -32.99 -0.59 24.37
N THR A 144 -33.12 0.44 23.54
CA THR A 144 -34.31 1.31 23.51
C THR A 144 -35.52 0.54 23.00
N ILE A 145 -35.35 -0.31 21.98
CA ILE A 145 -36.40 -1.20 21.48
C ILE A 145 -36.86 -2.16 22.58
N LEU A 146 -35.92 -2.81 23.27
CA LEU A 146 -36.24 -3.69 24.40
C LEU A 146 -37.00 -2.94 25.50
N GLN A 147 -36.47 -1.79 25.93
CA GLN A 147 -37.07 -0.94 26.96
C GLN A 147 -38.47 -0.44 26.58
N THR A 148 -38.76 -0.27 25.30
CA THR A 148 -40.07 0.18 24.83
C THR A 148 -41.07 -0.99 24.76
N ILE A 149 -40.62 -2.18 24.32
CA ILE A 149 -41.50 -3.35 24.12
C ILE A 149 -41.88 -4.02 25.44
N PHE A 150 -40.96 -4.15 26.40
CA PHE A 150 -41.23 -4.83 27.68
C PHE A 150 -42.42 -4.21 28.47
N PRO A 151 -42.47 -2.88 28.69
CA PRO A 151 -43.60 -2.24 29.39
C PRO A 151 -44.90 -2.33 28.60
N LEU A 152 -44.81 -2.24 27.27
CA LEU A 152 -45.96 -2.34 26.36
C LEU A 152 -46.61 -3.72 26.47
N LEU A 153 -45.82 -4.78 26.41
CA LEU A 153 -46.29 -6.16 26.61
C LEU A 153 -46.89 -6.36 28.01
N SER A 154 -46.23 -5.87 29.06
CA SER A 154 -46.76 -5.99 30.43
C SER A 154 -48.07 -5.24 30.61
N TYR A 155 -48.22 -4.07 29.97
CA TYR A 155 -49.45 -3.28 30.02
C TYR A 155 -50.61 -4.00 29.33
N TYR A 156 -50.38 -4.61 28.16
CA TYR A 156 -51.40 -5.40 27.48
C TYR A 156 -51.77 -6.69 28.25
N GLN A 157 -50.80 -7.36 28.85
CA GLN A 157 -51.03 -8.58 29.63
C GLN A 157 -51.79 -8.32 30.95
N GLN A 158 -51.62 -7.14 31.55
CA GLN A 158 -52.37 -6.75 32.76
C GLN A 158 -53.81 -6.29 32.45
N ARG A 159 -54.13 -6.04 31.17
CA ARG A 159 -55.44 -5.54 30.72
C ARG A 159 -56.36 -6.64 30.18
N GLN A 160 -55.85 -7.85 29.97
CA GLN A 160 -56.63 -9.07 29.76
C GLN A 160 -56.91 -9.75 31.10
#